data_AF-A0A7L9BC35-F1
#
_entry.id   AF-A0A7L9BC35-F1
#
_cell.length_a   1.000
_cell.length_b   1.000
_cell.length_c   1.000
_cell.angle_alpha   90.00
_cell.angle_beta   90.00
_cell.angle_gamma   90.00
#
_symmetry.space_group_name_H-M   'P 1'
#
loop_
_entity.id
_entity.type
_entity.pdbx_description
1 polymer ?
#
loop_
_entity_poly.entity_id
_entity_poly.type
_entity_poly.pdbx_seq_one_letter_code
_entity_poly.pdbx_strand_id
1 'polypeptide(L)'
;MGWNWKMPLIGFPVESQFCQQPCSKTFYNEISNRYNEYVEYLKQIGEYDLEVEAMDLQTETKSMRPVIVGKGGTSEFGDDSILETVMANVLKKPFTTQELGNLLAEALQGRDGREIQKEVTLEYEGYIEEQLKKEIADNVAHYEELMQNVPQEKKILKLVEKGNSVESQEAIKARTSELHKAMADAEEKIKKGYNNRKLYLESIFNSFYIGRNLSYPVNSYDGGQELAPAVFLGFIIDKKKKNPYAPSAMRLRFALASGNKYIAIPASYSQDVRAIIGASVGLPHLDKEALLAKWESAIKENIVDRKLRHIITGNVLQAFGAYKGKLVSYTTIDGGIKKGILMPEYWEPGNAVQQKTVVPISRAMKVIRSMTSGSSITTNNLISIFKQSGVTYKILVSSARSRGGDVYLDPDILEVVDRKNFEKVSDKMTATVHEDNIDLLVEILQDKFNDTISLNPSQYELIKREIPKKEVKAKPTMVVFPKQSQSEVAQLELEALALELELELLNFAA
;
A
#
# COMPACT_ATOMS: atom_id res chain seq x y z
N MET A 1 -5.60 48.58 3.20
CA MET A 1 -4.37 48.02 3.79
C MET A 1 -4.06 46.71 3.08
N GLY A 2 -3.31 46.80 1.98
CA GLY A 2 -2.96 45.64 1.15
C GLY A 2 -1.71 44.95 1.69
N TRP A 3 -1.80 43.64 1.89
CA TRP A 3 -0.66 42.82 2.34
C TRP A 3 0.11 42.30 1.13
N ASN A 4 1.41 42.57 1.18
CA ASN A 4 2.41 42.40 0.14
C ASN A 4 3.16 41.08 0.43
N TRP A 5 3.09 40.10 -0.48
CA TRP A 5 3.94 38.91 -0.43
C TRP A 5 4.98 38.97 -1.54
N LYS A 6 6.21 39.34 -1.18
CA LYS A 6 7.41 39.22 -2.03
C LYS A 6 7.83 37.75 -2.08
N MET A 7 7.87 37.17 -3.28
CA MET A 7 8.69 35.97 -3.57
C MET A 7 10.11 36.41 -3.95
N PRO A 8 11.17 35.72 -3.50
CA PRO A 8 12.52 35.94 -4.01
C PRO A 8 12.73 35.13 -5.30
N LEU A 9 12.94 35.84 -6.41
CA LEU A 9 13.50 35.30 -7.64
C LEU A 9 14.98 35.02 -7.42
N ILE A 10 15.36 33.73 -7.38
CA ILE A 10 16.76 33.30 -7.50
C ILE A 10 16.99 32.97 -8.98
N GLY A 11 17.74 33.83 -9.65
CA GLY A 11 18.12 33.67 -11.05
C GLY A 11 19.16 32.58 -11.25
N PHE A 12 18.93 31.72 -12.25
CA PHE A 12 19.95 30.86 -12.84
C PHE A 12 20.49 31.55 -14.11
N PRO A 13 21.81 31.70 -14.28
CA PRO A 13 22.38 32.22 -15.52
C PRO A 13 22.33 31.12 -16.58
N VAL A 14 21.88 31.51 -17.77
CA VAL A 14 21.90 30.74 -19.01
C VAL A 14 23.17 31.11 -19.74
N GLU A 15 24.10 30.17 -19.95
CA GLU A 15 24.95 30.14 -21.14
C GLU A 15 25.65 28.77 -21.27
N SER A 16 25.22 28.03 -22.31
CA SER A 16 25.95 27.12 -23.24
C SER A 16 27.03 26.16 -22.69
N GLN A 17 27.18 24.89 -23.08
CA GLN A 17 26.75 24.07 -24.22
C GLN A 17 27.05 22.60 -23.83
N PHE A 18 26.47 21.63 -24.54
CA PHE A 18 26.55 20.16 -24.34
C PHE A 18 25.58 19.54 -23.33
N CYS A 19 24.34 19.29 -23.76
CA CYS A 19 23.79 17.93 -23.91
C CYS A 19 22.34 18.01 -24.41
N GLN A 20 22.11 18.05 -25.73
CA GLN A 20 20.77 17.86 -26.27
C GLN A 20 20.56 16.39 -26.68
N GLN A 21 19.91 15.68 -25.74
CA GLN A 21 18.98 14.54 -25.88
C GLN A 21 19.44 13.27 -26.62
N PRO A 22 19.55 12.15 -25.86
CA PRO A 22 18.40 11.23 -25.72
C PRO A 22 17.99 10.96 -24.26
N CYS A 23 18.70 11.53 -23.28
CA CYS A 23 18.61 11.12 -21.87
C CYS A 23 17.24 11.36 -21.21
N SER A 24 16.53 12.43 -21.61
CA SER A 24 15.23 12.80 -21.02
C SER A 24 14.11 11.80 -21.36
N LYS A 25 13.94 11.45 -22.64
CA LYS A 25 12.83 10.56 -23.08
C LYS A 25 12.99 9.14 -22.54
N THR A 26 14.21 8.61 -22.53
CA THR A 26 14.49 7.28 -21.99
C THR A 26 14.26 7.24 -20.49
N PHE A 27 14.67 8.28 -19.76
CA PHE A 27 14.43 8.38 -18.31
C PHE A 27 12.94 8.51 -17.96
N TYR A 28 12.18 9.38 -18.65
CA TYR A 28 10.74 9.51 -18.43
C TYR A 28 9.98 8.23 -18.79
N ASN A 29 10.35 7.56 -19.88
CA ASN A 29 9.78 6.26 -20.23
C ASN A 29 10.10 5.20 -19.17
N GLU A 30 11.33 5.19 -18.63
CA GLU A 30 11.71 4.26 -17.58
C GLU A 30 10.95 4.51 -16.28
N ILE A 31 10.82 5.77 -15.85
CA ILE A 31 10.03 6.13 -14.67
C ILE A 31 8.55 5.79 -14.89
N SER A 32 7.99 6.14 -16.04
CA SER A 32 6.59 5.84 -16.37
C SER A 32 6.34 4.33 -16.36
N ASN A 33 7.24 3.53 -16.94
CA ASN A 33 7.13 2.07 -16.91
C ASN A 33 7.20 1.53 -15.48
N ARG A 34 8.15 1.99 -14.65
CA ARG A 34 8.25 1.56 -13.24
C ARG A 34 7.00 1.95 -12.43
N TYR A 35 6.44 3.13 -12.68
CA TYR A 35 5.21 3.56 -12.05
C TYR A 35 4.04 2.69 -12.46
N ASN A 36 3.87 2.42 -13.76
CA ASN A 36 2.81 1.54 -14.27
C ASN A 36 2.96 0.12 -13.73
N GLU A 37 4.18 -0.42 -13.68
CA GLU A 37 4.47 -1.72 -13.07
C GLU A 37 4.13 -1.76 -11.58
N TYR A 38 4.43 -0.69 -10.85
CA TYR A 38 4.06 -0.57 -9.44
C TYR A 38 2.54 -0.52 -9.26
N VAL A 39 1.85 0.28 -10.07
CA VAL A 39 0.38 0.34 -10.07
C VAL A 39 -0.22 -1.03 -10.42
N GLU A 40 0.30 -1.72 -11.43
CA GLU A 40 -0.13 -3.08 -11.78
C GLU A 40 0.10 -4.07 -10.64
N TYR A 41 1.25 -4.00 -9.98
CA TYR A 41 1.53 -4.83 -8.80
C TYR A 41 0.53 -4.54 -7.67
N LEU A 42 0.34 -3.27 -7.30
CA LEU A 42 -0.64 -2.87 -6.29
C LEU A 42 -2.06 -3.32 -6.67
N LYS A 43 -2.42 -3.27 -7.96
CA LYS A 43 -3.70 -3.79 -8.46
C LYS A 43 -3.79 -5.31 -8.34
N GLN A 44 -2.69 -6.05 -8.59
CA GLN A 44 -2.62 -7.52 -8.43
C GLN A 44 -2.75 -7.95 -6.97
N ILE A 45 -2.09 -7.26 -6.05
CA ILE A 45 -2.17 -7.58 -4.61
C ILE A 45 -3.41 -6.98 -3.93
N GLY A 46 -4.16 -6.12 -4.62
CA GLY A 46 -5.40 -5.51 -4.14
C GLY A 46 -5.21 -4.31 -3.22
N GLU A 47 -4.00 -3.73 -3.18
CA GLU A 47 -3.63 -2.58 -2.36
C GLU A 47 -3.77 -1.23 -3.09
N TYR A 48 -4.12 -1.24 -4.37
CA TYR A 48 -4.38 -0.01 -5.11
C TYR A 48 -5.67 0.66 -4.64
N ASP A 49 -5.56 1.88 -4.09
CA ASP A 49 -6.61 2.59 -3.37
C ASP A 49 -7.16 3.84 -4.08
N LEU A 50 -6.59 4.22 -5.23
CA LEU A 50 -6.94 5.45 -5.95
C LEU A 50 -8.21 5.33 -6.80
N GLU A 51 -8.61 4.12 -7.21
CA GLU A 51 -9.77 3.89 -8.09
C GLU A 51 -10.82 3.03 -7.39
N VAL A 52 -12.09 3.44 -7.45
CA VAL A 52 -13.21 2.60 -7.01
C VAL A 52 -13.48 1.54 -8.08
N GLU A 53 -13.23 0.27 -7.76
CA GLU A 53 -13.48 -0.83 -8.70
C GLU A 53 -14.95 -1.23 -8.70
N ALA A 54 -15.54 -1.37 -9.90
CA ALA A 54 -16.87 -1.93 -10.07
C ALA A 54 -16.79 -3.47 -10.10
N MET A 55 -17.51 -4.15 -9.20
CA MET A 55 -17.46 -5.60 -9.01
C MET A 55 -18.86 -6.22 -9.03
N ASP A 56 -19.10 -7.24 -9.85
CA ASP A 56 -20.40 -7.94 -9.89
C ASP A 56 -20.51 -9.02 -8.80
N LEU A 57 -20.50 -8.60 -7.54
CA LEU A 57 -20.48 -9.50 -6.39
C LEU A 57 -21.83 -10.19 -6.11
N GLN A 58 -22.95 -9.67 -6.63
CA GLN A 58 -24.31 -10.16 -6.36
C GLN A 58 -24.52 -10.52 -4.89
N THR A 59 -24.22 -9.55 -4.02
CA THR A 59 -24.15 -9.79 -2.58
C THR A 59 -25.53 -10.05 -1.99
N GLU A 60 -25.58 -11.00 -1.07
CA GLU A 60 -26.72 -11.25 -0.19
C GLU A 60 -26.28 -11.06 1.27
N THR A 61 -26.82 -10.04 1.95
CA THR A 61 -26.45 -9.72 3.34
C THR A 61 -26.96 -10.79 4.29
N LYS A 62 -26.04 -11.44 5.03
CA LYS A 62 -26.35 -12.46 6.05
C LYS A 62 -26.43 -11.86 7.45
N SER A 63 -25.54 -10.94 7.77
CA SER A 63 -25.57 -10.21 9.03
C SER A 63 -25.01 -8.80 8.86
N MET A 64 -25.43 -7.90 9.73
CA MET A 64 -24.95 -6.52 9.77
C MET A 64 -24.70 -6.10 11.22
N ARG A 65 -23.60 -5.40 11.45
CA ARG A 65 -23.24 -4.86 12.77
C ARG A 65 -22.62 -3.48 12.62
N PRO A 66 -23.10 -2.46 13.34
CA PRO A 66 -22.42 -1.17 13.42
C PRO A 66 -21.03 -1.34 14.03
N VAL A 67 -20.02 -0.78 13.37
CA VAL A 67 -18.63 -0.76 13.86
C VAL A 67 -18.22 0.63 14.34
N ILE A 68 -18.76 1.67 13.71
CA ILE A 68 -18.61 3.06 14.15
C ILE A 68 -19.98 3.71 14.08
N VAL A 69 -20.47 4.21 15.20
CA VAL A 69 -21.74 4.94 15.29
C VAL A 69 -21.53 6.36 14.81
N GLY A 70 -22.38 6.81 13.90
CA GLY A 70 -22.39 8.16 13.38
C GLY A 70 -22.91 9.15 14.42
N LYS A 71 -22.66 10.44 14.17
CA LYS A 71 -23.22 11.52 15.02
C LYS A 71 -24.73 11.70 14.80
N GLY A 72 -25.26 11.15 13.71
CA GLY A 72 -26.61 11.40 13.22
C GLY A 72 -26.69 12.66 12.36
N GLY A 73 -27.91 13.04 11.99
CA GLY A 73 -28.20 14.18 11.11
C GLY A 73 -28.84 13.75 9.79
N THR A 74 -28.98 14.69 8.85
CA THR A 74 -29.60 14.46 7.54
C THR A 74 -28.60 14.07 6.45
N SER A 75 -27.30 14.16 6.74
CA SER A 75 -26.20 13.91 5.80
C SER A 75 -25.74 12.45 5.83
N GLU A 76 -25.31 11.91 4.69
CA GLU A 76 -24.71 10.56 4.58
C GLU A 76 -23.40 10.44 5.38
N PHE A 77 -22.72 11.56 5.65
CA PHE A 77 -21.53 11.60 6.52
C PHE A 77 -21.86 11.51 8.01
N GLY A 78 -23.13 11.63 8.38
CA GLY A 78 -23.60 11.45 9.76
C GLY A 78 -24.05 10.01 10.06
N ASP A 79 -24.08 9.14 9.04
CA ASP A 79 -24.55 7.76 9.16
C ASP A 79 -23.52 6.85 9.85
N ASP A 80 -23.99 5.69 10.32
CA ASP A 80 -23.14 4.65 10.91
C ASP A 80 -22.25 4.00 9.84
N SER A 81 -21.05 3.58 10.26
CA SER A 81 -20.24 2.62 9.51
C SER A 81 -20.64 1.21 9.93
N ILE A 82 -21.05 0.37 8.98
CA ILE A 82 -21.64 -0.94 9.23
C ILE A 82 -20.76 -2.03 8.62
N LEU A 83 -20.37 -3.01 9.41
CA LEU A 83 -19.78 -4.25 8.93
C LEU A 83 -20.89 -5.20 8.48
N GLU A 84 -21.00 -5.44 7.19
CA GLU A 84 -21.88 -6.44 6.60
C GLU A 84 -21.09 -7.73 6.34
N THR A 85 -21.61 -8.85 6.83
CA THR A 85 -21.21 -10.19 6.36
C THR A 85 -22.13 -10.56 5.22
N VAL A 86 -21.59 -10.70 4.03
CA VAL A 86 -22.34 -10.96 2.80
C VAL A 86 -21.90 -12.28 2.19
N MET A 87 -22.85 -12.98 1.57
CA MET A 87 -22.57 -14.03 0.61
C MET A 87 -22.33 -13.37 -0.74
N ALA A 88 -21.13 -13.48 -1.31
CA ALA A 88 -20.73 -12.79 -2.54
C ALA A 88 -20.15 -13.76 -3.57
N ASN A 89 -20.32 -13.45 -4.85
CA ASN A 89 -19.73 -14.18 -5.97
C ASN A 89 -18.20 -14.07 -5.95
N VAL A 90 -17.54 -15.20 -6.20
CA VAL A 90 -16.08 -15.27 -6.34
C VAL A 90 -15.71 -14.90 -7.78
N LEU A 91 -15.29 -13.65 -7.97
CA LEU A 91 -14.98 -13.11 -9.30
C LEU A 91 -13.66 -13.63 -9.90
N LYS A 92 -12.72 -14.03 -9.04
CA LYS A 92 -11.43 -14.56 -9.47
C LYS A 92 -11.20 -15.89 -8.77
N LYS A 93 -11.05 -16.94 -9.55
CA LYS A 93 -10.79 -18.30 -9.06
C LYS A 93 -9.33 -18.67 -9.30
N PRO A 94 -8.71 -19.47 -8.41
CA PRO A 94 -7.38 -20.00 -8.66
C PRO A 94 -7.37 -20.88 -9.92
N PHE A 95 -6.17 -21.18 -10.45
CA PHE A 95 -6.06 -22.10 -11.58
C PHE A 95 -6.61 -23.48 -11.20
N THR A 96 -7.37 -24.09 -12.10
CA THR A 96 -7.71 -25.50 -11.95
C THR A 96 -6.45 -26.36 -12.03
N THR A 97 -6.50 -27.60 -11.54
CA THR A 97 -5.38 -28.54 -11.66
C THR A 97 -4.93 -28.74 -13.11
N GLN A 98 -5.88 -28.80 -14.05
CA GLN A 98 -5.60 -28.92 -15.47
C GLN A 98 -4.95 -27.65 -16.03
N GLU A 99 -5.47 -26.46 -15.69
CA GLU A 99 -4.87 -25.19 -16.12
C GLU A 99 -3.44 -25.03 -15.58
N LEU A 100 -3.20 -25.32 -14.29
CA LEU A 100 -1.87 -25.28 -13.70
C LEU A 100 -0.95 -26.30 -14.37
N GLY A 101 -1.44 -27.51 -14.62
CA GLY A 101 -0.70 -28.55 -15.34
C GLY A 101 -0.26 -28.13 -16.74
N ASN A 102 -1.14 -27.42 -17.47
CA ASN A 102 -0.83 -26.87 -18.79
C ASN A 102 0.20 -25.75 -18.71
N LEU A 103 0.06 -24.82 -17.76
CA LEU A 103 1.04 -23.73 -17.55
C LEU A 103 2.42 -24.29 -17.19
N LEU A 104 2.48 -25.31 -16.34
CA LEU A 104 3.73 -25.98 -16.01
C LEU A 104 4.30 -26.71 -17.22
N ALA A 105 3.47 -27.37 -18.03
CA ALA A 105 3.92 -28.03 -19.26
C ALA A 105 4.50 -27.04 -20.28
N GLU A 106 3.83 -25.90 -20.47
CA GLU A 106 4.30 -24.81 -21.34
C GLU A 106 5.62 -24.21 -20.83
N ALA A 107 5.73 -23.99 -19.52
CA ALA A 107 6.94 -23.42 -18.92
C ALA A 107 8.13 -24.39 -18.91
N LEU A 108 7.88 -25.69 -18.73
CA LEU A 108 8.92 -26.72 -18.68
C LEU A 108 9.33 -27.22 -20.07
N GLN A 109 8.45 -27.16 -21.08
CA GLN A 109 8.69 -27.68 -22.44
C GLN A 109 9.24 -29.12 -22.47
N GLY A 110 8.83 -29.95 -21.51
CA GLY A 110 9.28 -31.33 -21.36
C GLY A 110 10.61 -31.54 -20.63
N ARG A 111 11.22 -30.47 -20.10
CA ARG A 111 12.47 -30.50 -19.32
C ARG A 111 12.20 -30.47 -17.82
N ASP A 112 13.22 -30.77 -17.01
CA ASP A 112 13.11 -30.64 -15.56
C ASP A 112 13.27 -29.17 -15.10
N GLY A 113 12.50 -28.77 -14.08
CA GLY A 113 12.51 -27.41 -13.56
C GLY A 113 13.88 -26.98 -13.01
N ARG A 114 14.67 -27.92 -12.45
CA ARG A 114 16.02 -27.63 -11.94
C ARG A 114 17.05 -27.58 -13.06
N GLU A 115 16.83 -28.26 -14.18
CA GLU A 115 17.69 -28.12 -15.36
C GLU A 115 17.57 -26.71 -15.95
N ILE A 116 16.34 -26.21 -16.10
CA ILE A 116 16.08 -24.84 -16.54
C ILE A 116 16.66 -23.83 -15.54
N GLN A 117 16.52 -24.09 -14.23
CA GLN A 117 17.14 -23.27 -13.20
C GLN A 117 18.66 -23.16 -13.38
N LYS A 118 19.35 -24.29 -13.58
CA LYS A 118 20.80 -24.33 -13.81
C LYS A 118 21.19 -23.56 -15.06
N GLU A 119 20.45 -23.71 -16.15
CA GLU A 119 20.70 -22.98 -17.40
C GLU A 119 20.57 -21.47 -17.19
N VAL A 120 19.50 -21.00 -16.55
CA VAL A 120 19.31 -19.56 -16.26
C VAL A 120 20.42 -19.03 -15.34
N THR A 121 20.85 -19.81 -14.34
CA THR A 121 21.98 -19.44 -13.47
C THR A 121 23.29 -19.33 -14.28
N LEU A 122 23.58 -20.28 -15.16
CA LEU A 122 24.77 -20.25 -16.01
C LEU A 122 24.75 -19.09 -17.01
N GLU A 123 23.60 -18.80 -17.63
CA GLU A 123 23.45 -17.64 -18.51
C GLU A 123 23.72 -16.33 -17.75
N TYR A 124 23.21 -16.22 -16.51
CA TYR A 124 23.43 -15.06 -15.66
C TYR A 124 24.90 -14.92 -15.24
N GLU A 125 25.56 -16.01 -14.84
CA GLU A 125 26.97 -16.02 -14.48
C GLU A 125 27.83 -15.54 -15.64
N GLY A 126 27.61 -16.08 -16.85
CA GLY A 126 28.32 -15.64 -18.06
C GLY A 126 28.09 -14.16 -18.37
N TYR A 127 26.86 -13.67 -18.28
CA TYR A 127 26.53 -12.27 -18.49
C TYR A 127 27.23 -11.35 -17.49
N ILE A 128 27.22 -11.69 -16.20
CA ILE A 128 27.88 -10.89 -15.15
C ILE A 128 29.39 -10.87 -15.33
N GLU A 129 30.00 -11.99 -15.69
CA GLU A 129 31.44 -12.06 -15.95
C GLU A 129 31.84 -11.20 -17.15
N GLU A 130 31.07 -11.22 -18.23
CA GLU A 130 31.32 -10.38 -19.40
C GLU A 130 31.20 -8.89 -19.06
N GLN A 131 30.15 -8.49 -18.34
CA GLN A 131 29.97 -7.11 -17.90
C GLN A 131 31.09 -6.66 -16.95
N LEU A 132 31.51 -7.51 -16.02
CA LEU A 132 32.62 -7.21 -15.11
C LEU A 132 33.94 -7.03 -15.87
N LYS A 133 34.24 -7.90 -16.83
CA LYS A 133 35.44 -7.78 -17.67
C LYS A 133 35.44 -6.46 -18.44
N LYS A 134 34.29 -6.08 -19.00
CA LYS A 134 34.13 -4.84 -19.75
C LYS A 134 34.34 -3.62 -18.85
N GLU A 135 33.70 -3.56 -17.69
CA GLU A 135 33.81 -2.40 -16.78
C GLU A 135 35.23 -2.26 -16.18
N ILE A 136 35.93 -3.37 -15.93
CA ILE A 136 37.35 -3.34 -15.55
C ILE A 136 38.21 -2.80 -16.70
N ALA A 137 37.98 -3.25 -17.94
CA ALA A 137 38.72 -2.76 -19.11
C ALA A 137 38.50 -1.26 -19.35
N ASP A 138 37.26 -0.78 -19.22
CA ASP A 138 36.90 0.64 -19.33
C ASP A 138 37.59 1.47 -18.23
N ASN A 139 37.65 0.95 -16.99
CA ASN A 139 38.35 1.58 -15.88
C ASN A 139 39.87 1.64 -16.12
N VAL A 140 40.47 0.55 -16.62
CA VAL A 140 41.89 0.51 -17.00
C VAL A 140 42.20 1.58 -18.05
N ALA A 141 41.43 1.61 -19.14
CA ALA A 141 41.61 2.58 -20.22
C ALA A 141 41.49 4.03 -19.73
N HIS A 142 40.53 4.32 -18.84
CA HIS A 142 40.35 5.64 -18.25
C HIS A 142 41.58 6.08 -17.43
N TYR A 143 42.12 5.20 -16.58
CA TYR A 143 43.30 5.52 -15.79
C TYR A 143 44.58 5.58 -16.65
N GLU A 144 44.70 4.77 -17.71
CA GLU A 144 45.79 4.88 -18.68
C GLU A 144 45.80 6.24 -19.39
N GLU A 145 44.64 6.75 -19.79
CA GLU A 145 44.51 8.09 -20.36
C GLU A 145 44.91 9.18 -19.35
N LEU A 146 44.48 9.07 -18.09
CA LEU A 146 44.90 9.99 -17.03
C LEU A 146 46.41 9.96 -16.81
N MET A 147 47.02 8.77 -16.80
CA MET A 147 48.46 8.58 -16.64
C MET A 147 49.26 9.18 -17.80
N GLN A 148 48.77 9.06 -19.04
CA GLN A 148 49.38 9.70 -20.21
C GLN A 148 49.33 11.23 -20.14
N ASN A 149 48.29 11.79 -19.51
CA ASN A 149 48.10 13.23 -19.36
C ASN A 149 48.83 13.85 -18.15
N VAL A 150 49.42 13.02 -17.26
CA VAL A 150 50.18 13.51 -16.08
C VAL A 150 51.23 14.56 -16.45
N PRO A 151 52.10 14.38 -17.47
CA PRO A 151 53.11 15.38 -17.83
C PRO A 151 52.54 16.75 -18.26
N GLN A 152 51.27 16.79 -18.66
CA GLN A 152 50.57 18.01 -19.10
C GLN A 152 49.82 18.71 -17.95
N GLU A 153 49.87 18.18 -16.73
CA GLU A 153 49.23 18.82 -15.59
C GLU A 153 49.90 20.19 -15.27
N LYS A 154 49.08 21.22 -15.01
CA LYS A 154 49.55 22.60 -14.73
C LYS A 154 50.59 22.70 -13.61
N LYS A 155 50.58 21.79 -12.64
CA LYS A 155 51.58 21.75 -11.55
C LYS A 155 52.94 21.25 -12.03
N ILE A 156 52.95 20.27 -12.93
CA ILE A 156 54.17 19.66 -13.49
C ILE A 156 54.78 20.59 -14.55
N LEU A 157 53.96 21.18 -15.42
CA LEU A 157 54.41 22.19 -16.40
C LEU A 157 55.12 23.37 -15.72
N LYS A 158 54.60 23.87 -14.58
CA LYS A 158 55.24 24.94 -13.79
C LYS A 158 56.58 24.54 -13.16
N LEU A 159 56.81 23.26 -12.89
CA LEU A 159 58.08 22.75 -12.37
C LEU A 159 59.12 22.60 -13.50
N VAL A 160 58.66 22.19 -14.69
CA VAL A 160 59.48 22.13 -15.92
C VAL A 160 59.91 23.53 -16.34
N GLU A 161 59.00 24.51 -16.37
CA GLU A 161 59.29 25.92 -16.72
C GLU A 161 60.28 26.59 -15.77
N LYS A 162 60.38 26.14 -14.52
CA LYS A 162 61.32 26.66 -13.51
C LYS A 162 62.72 26.03 -13.57
N GLY A 163 62.96 25.07 -14.47
CA GLY A 163 64.27 24.41 -14.63
C GLY A 163 64.57 23.28 -13.64
N ASN A 164 63.59 22.84 -12.84
CA ASN A 164 63.76 21.78 -11.84
C ASN A 164 63.41 20.39 -12.44
N SER A 165 64.26 19.90 -13.35
CA SER A 165 64.04 18.64 -14.07
C SER A 165 63.94 17.41 -13.15
N VAL A 166 64.68 17.39 -12.03
CA VAL A 166 64.66 16.30 -11.04
C VAL A 166 63.35 16.29 -10.25
N GLU A 167 62.93 17.42 -9.68
CA GLU A 167 61.66 17.53 -8.93
C GLU A 167 60.44 17.26 -9.83
N SER A 168 60.52 17.65 -11.11
CA SER A 168 59.46 17.34 -12.08
C SER A 168 59.34 15.84 -12.35
N GLN A 169 60.45 15.10 -12.45
CA GLN A 169 60.42 13.65 -12.65
C GLN A 169 59.90 12.91 -11.42
N GLU A 170 60.28 13.35 -10.21
CA GLU A 170 59.77 12.80 -8.96
C GLU A 170 58.26 13.08 -8.80
N ALA A 171 57.80 14.28 -9.17
CA ALA A 171 56.37 14.63 -9.14
C ALA A 171 55.55 13.78 -10.13
N ILE A 172 56.05 13.55 -11.35
CA ILE A 172 55.41 12.64 -12.32
C ILE A 172 55.33 11.23 -11.74
N LYS A 173 56.44 10.69 -11.22
CA LYS A 173 56.48 9.34 -10.65
C LYS A 173 55.54 9.17 -9.46
N ALA A 174 55.50 10.16 -8.56
CA ALA A 174 54.59 10.16 -7.41
C ALA A 174 53.13 10.20 -7.86
N ARG A 175 52.79 11.04 -8.85
CA ARG A 175 51.44 11.15 -9.40
C ARG A 175 50.99 9.89 -10.13
N THR A 176 51.85 9.31 -10.97
CA THR A 176 51.56 8.04 -11.65
C THR A 176 51.39 6.90 -10.64
N SER A 177 52.19 6.85 -9.57
CA SER A 177 52.00 5.88 -8.49
C SER A 177 50.69 6.07 -7.72
N GLU A 178 50.27 7.32 -7.51
CA GLU A 178 48.97 7.64 -6.90
C GLU A 178 47.82 7.17 -7.80
N LEU A 179 47.90 7.42 -9.12
CA LEU A 179 46.91 6.97 -10.09
C LEU A 179 46.84 5.44 -10.20
N HIS A 180 47.98 4.73 -10.17
CA HIS A 180 47.99 3.27 -10.11
C HIS A 180 47.31 2.73 -8.85
N LYS A 181 47.54 3.37 -7.69
CA LYS A 181 46.86 2.99 -6.45
C LYS A 181 45.36 3.26 -6.54
N ALA A 182 44.98 4.43 -7.04
CA ALA A 182 43.56 4.80 -7.24
C ALA A 182 42.85 3.86 -8.22
N MET A 183 43.54 3.43 -9.27
CA MET A 183 43.05 2.44 -10.24
C MET A 183 42.79 1.09 -9.59
N ALA A 184 43.75 0.58 -8.80
CA ALA A 184 43.59 -0.68 -8.06
C ALA A 184 42.43 -0.60 -7.04
N ASP A 185 42.33 0.50 -6.29
CA ASP A 185 41.25 0.74 -5.35
C ASP A 185 39.88 0.83 -6.06
N ALA A 186 39.83 1.44 -7.25
CA ALA A 186 38.63 1.51 -8.08
C ALA A 186 38.22 0.14 -8.60
N GLU A 187 39.17 -0.66 -9.08
CA GLU A 187 38.92 -2.03 -9.54
C GLU A 187 38.38 -2.92 -8.40
N GLU A 188 38.94 -2.80 -7.19
CA GLU A 188 38.45 -3.54 -6.02
C GLU A 188 37.01 -3.13 -5.66
N LYS A 189 36.68 -1.83 -5.74
CA LYS A 189 35.31 -1.34 -5.54
C LYS A 189 34.35 -1.89 -6.59
N ILE A 190 34.74 -1.90 -7.87
CA ILE A 190 33.93 -2.49 -8.95
C ILE A 190 33.66 -3.97 -8.66
N LYS A 191 34.71 -4.75 -8.37
CA LYS A 191 34.60 -6.19 -8.02
C LYS A 191 33.67 -6.43 -6.84
N LYS A 192 33.81 -5.66 -5.74
CA LYS A 192 32.92 -5.75 -4.57
C LYS A 192 31.47 -5.43 -4.93
N GLY A 193 31.24 -4.37 -5.71
CA GLY A 193 29.91 -3.96 -6.15
C GLY A 193 29.23 -5.02 -7.04
N TYR A 194 29.98 -5.67 -7.93
CA TYR A 194 29.49 -6.80 -8.72
C TYR A 194 29.21 -8.03 -7.86
N ASN A 195 30.10 -8.39 -6.93
CA ASN A 195 29.91 -9.54 -6.06
C ASN A 195 28.65 -9.42 -5.20
N ASN A 196 28.39 -8.24 -4.60
CA ASN A 196 27.19 -8.01 -3.81
C ASN A 196 25.90 -8.14 -4.64
N ARG A 197 25.90 -7.63 -5.88
CA ARG A 197 24.77 -7.78 -6.81
C ARG A 197 24.58 -9.23 -7.25
N LYS A 198 25.69 -9.94 -7.47
CA LYS A 198 25.74 -11.36 -7.84
C LYS A 198 25.07 -12.22 -6.76
N LEU A 199 25.50 -12.09 -5.51
CA LEU A 199 24.99 -12.86 -4.38
C LEU A 199 23.47 -12.76 -4.21
N TYR A 200 22.90 -11.56 -4.39
CA TYR A 200 21.45 -11.37 -4.24
C TYR A 200 20.68 -12.13 -5.33
N LEU A 201 21.04 -11.98 -6.60
CA LEU A 201 20.36 -12.67 -7.69
C LEU A 201 20.61 -14.18 -7.69
N GLU A 202 21.80 -14.63 -7.30
CA GLU A 202 22.08 -16.05 -7.09
C GLU A 202 21.18 -16.64 -6.00
N SER A 203 20.93 -15.91 -4.91
CA SER A 203 20.00 -16.39 -3.86
C SER A 203 18.58 -16.60 -4.42
N ILE A 204 18.15 -15.75 -5.36
CA ILE A 204 16.87 -15.88 -6.05
C ILE A 204 16.90 -17.07 -7.00
N PHE A 205 17.88 -17.15 -7.89
CA PHE A 205 17.97 -18.23 -8.86
C PHE A 205 18.09 -19.60 -8.20
N ASN A 206 18.86 -19.72 -7.11
CA ASN A 206 19.00 -20.97 -6.37
C ASN A 206 17.74 -21.35 -5.59
N SER A 207 16.94 -20.36 -5.18
CA SER A 207 15.68 -20.59 -4.50
C SER A 207 14.60 -21.06 -5.48
N PHE A 208 14.42 -20.40 -6.62
CA PHE A 208 13.24 -20.66 -7.46
C PHE A 208 13.56 -21.55 -8.66
N TYR A 209 12.78 -22.63 -8.83
CA TYR A 209 12.75 -23.48 -10.02
C TYR A 209 11.31 -23.77 -10.41
N ILE A 210 11.05 -23.96 -11.70
CA ILE A 210 9.69 -24.11 -12.24
C ILE A 210 9.04 -25.36 -11.61
N GLY A 211 7.81 -25.22 -11.11
CA GLY A 211 7.11 -26.30 -10.41
C GLY A 211 7.49 -26.43 -8.93
N ARG A 212 8.28 -25.50 -8.36
CA ARG A 212 8.55 -25.50 -6.92
C ARG A 212 7.27 -25.21 -6.13
N ASN A 213 6.97 -26.08 -5.16
CA ASN A 213 5.96 -25.86 -4.11
C ASN A 213 6.44 -24.77 -3.14
N LEU A 214 5.63 -23.72 -2.97
CA LEU A 214 5.93 -22.52 -2.20
C LEU A 214 4.75 -22.14 -1.31
N SER A 215 5.04 -21.29 -0.32
CA SER A 215 4.05 -20.56 0.47
C SER A 215 4.23 -19.07 0.22
N TYR A 216 3.16 -18.39 -0.16
CA TYR A 216 3.13 -16.96 -0.43
C TYR A 216 2.52 -16.22 0.76
N PRO A 217 3.24 -15.28 1.39
CA PRO A 217 2.68 -14.46 2.46
C PRO A 217 1.67 -13.47 1.86
N VAL A 218 0.40 -13.67 2.19
CA VAL A 218 -0.67 -12.72 1.89
C VAL A 218 -0.91 -11.85 3.11
N ASN A 219 -1.09 -10.55 2.88
CA ASN A 219 -1.30 -9.59 3.97
C ASN A 219 -2.62 -9.89 4.69
N SER A 220 -2.55 -10.28 5.97
CA SER A 220 -3.68 -10.24 6.88
C SER A 220 -3.59 -8.95 7.68
N TYR A 221 -4.64 -8.13 7.62
CA TYR A 221 -4.60 -6.76 8.15
C TYR A 221 -4.74 -6.68 9.69
N ASP A 222 -4.69 -7.83 10.36
CA ASP A 222 -4.59 -7.98 11.82
C ASP A 222 -3.14 -8.07 12.33
N GLY A 223 -2.15 -7.92 11.45
CA GLY A 223 -0.72 -7.98 11.79
C GLY A 223 -0.13 -9.39 11.70
N GLY A 224 -0.92 -10.38 11.27
CA GLY A 224 -0.43 -11.69 10.84
C GLY A 224 0.07 -11.69 9.39
N GLN A 225 0.76 -12.75 9.00
CA GLN A 225 0.91 -13.12 7.60
C GLN A 225 0.23 -14.47 7.43
N GLU A 226 -0.82 -14.52 6.62
CA GLU A 226 -1.37 -15.79 6.19
C GLU A 226 -0.56 -16.34 5.02
N LEU A 227 -0.44 -17.66 4.96
CA LEU A 227 0.35 -18.34 3.95
C LEU A 227 -0.56 -19.01 2.93
N ALA A 228 -0.63 -18.44 1.73
CA ALA A 228 -1.34 -19.03 0.60
C ALA A 228 -0.43 -20.04 -0.13
N PRO A 229 -0.88 -21.27 -0.41
CA PRO A 229 -0.14 -22.20 -1.25
C PRO A 229 0.14 -21.62 -2.64
N ALA A 230 1.39 -21.77 -3.11
CA ALA A 230 1.86 -21.15 -4.34
C ALA A 230 2.76 -22.10 -5.14
N VAL A 231 2.82 -21.87 -6.46
CA VAL A 231 3.71 -22.59 -7.37
C VAL A 231 4.49 -21.61 -8.23
N PHE A 232 5.80 -21.80 -8.34
CA PHE A 232 6.62 -20.98 -9.22
C PHE A 232 6.47 -21.40 -10.68
N LEU A 233 6.13 -20.44 -11.55
CA LEU A 233 5.91 -20.66 -12.98
C LEU A 233 7.13 -20.28 -13.83
N GLY A 234 8.11 -19.56 -13.28
CA GLY A 234 9.34 -19.19 -13.98
C GLY A 234 9.65 -17.70 -13.95
N PHE A 235 10.82 -17.37 -14.50
CA PHE A 235 11.29 -15.99 -14.64
C PHE A 235 10.81 -15.36 -15.96
N ILE A 236 10.49 -14.07 -15.92
CA ILE A 236 10.37 -13.23 -17.12
C ILE A 236 11.63 -12.37 -17.19
N ILE A 237 12.45 -12.61 -18.22
CA ILE A 237 13.69 -11.86 -18.47
C ILE A 237 13.65 -11.37 -19.92
N ASP A 238 13.62 -10.05 -20.09
CA ASP A 238 13.67 -9.44 -21.42
C ASP A 238 15.11 -9.24 -21.88
N LYS A 239 15.62 -10.23 -22.63
CA LYS A 239 16.99 -10.25 -23.17
C LYS A 239 17.29 -9.10 -24.14
N LYS A 240 16.29 -8.35 -24.61
CA LYS A 240 16.48 -7.20 -25.51
C LYS A 240 16.88 -5.92 -24.78
N LYS A 241 16.67 -5.84 -23.47
CA LYS A 241 17.02 -4.66 -22.67
C LYS A 241 18.54 -4.55 -22.49
N LYS A 242 19.02 -3.32 -22.29
CA LYS A 242 20.46 -3.03 -22.02
C LYS A 242 20.99 -3.81 -20.81
N ASN A 243 20.16 -4.01 -19.79
CA ASN A 243 20.48 -4.85 -18.63
C ASN A 243 19.31 -5.80 -18.30
N PRO A 244 19.25 -6.99 -18.92
CA PRO A 244 18.14 -7.94 -18.75
C PRO A 244 18.02 -8.48 -17.32
N TYR A 245 19.16 -8.67 -16.65
CA TYR A 245 19.24 -9.23 -15.29
C TYR A 245 19.22 -8.15 -14.20
N ALA A 246 18.87 -6.90 -14.53
CA ALA A 246 18.58 -5.91 -13.51
C ALA A 246 17.41 -6.40 -12.64
N PRO A 247 17.47 -6.30 -11.29
CA PRO A 247 16.37 -6.77 -10.44
C PRO A 247 15.00 -6.14 -10.77
N SER A 248 14.98 -4.91 -11.30
CA SER A 248 13.76 -4.25 -11.77
C SER A 248 13.25 -4.76 -13.12
N ALA A 249 14.13 -5.31 -13.97
CA ALA A 249 13.77 -5.81 -15.29
C ALA A 249 13.32 -7.28 -15.26
N MET A 250 13.73 -8.03 -14.23
CA MET A 250 13.34 -9.41 -14.02
C MET A 250 12.08 -9.52 -13.18
N ARG A 251 11.13 -10.38 -13.59
CA ARG A 251 9.93 -10.69 -12.81
C ARG A 251 9.83 -12.18 -12.50
N LEU A 252 9.36 -12.49 -11.30
CA LEU A 252 9.10 -13.83 -10.80
C LEU A 252 7.61 -14.13 -10.92
N ARG A 253 7.24 -15.20 -11.61
CA ARG A 253 5.83 -15.59 -11.80
C ARG A 253 5.40 -16.65 -10.81
N PHE A 254 4.27 -16.42 -10.16
CA PHE A 254 3.67 -17.34 -9.20
C PHE A 254 2.21 -17.61 -9.56
N ALA A 255 1.81 -18.87 -9.49
CA ALA A 255 0.41 -19.25 -9.36
C ALA A 255 0.05 -19.29 -7.87
N LEU A 256 -1.10 -18.75 -7.50
CA LEU A 256 -1.63 -18.78 -6.13
C LEU A 256 -2.91 -19.60 -6.04
N ALA A 257 -3.04 -20.39 -4.97
CA ALA A 257 -4.26 -21.11 -4.64
C ALA A 257 -5.31 -20.20 -3.96
N SER A 258 -5.37 -18.93 -4.37
CA SER A 258 -6.24 -17.88 -3.82
C SER A 258 -6.91 -17.08 -4.94
N GLY A 259 -7.78 -16.13 -4.59
CA GLY A 259 -8.45 -15.27 -5.57
C GLY A 259 -7.50 -14.44 -6.44
N ASN A 260 -6.24 -14.24 -6.04
CA ASN A 260 -5.28 -13.51 -6.86
C ASN A 260 -4.72 -14.32 -8.04
N LYS A 261 -5.03 -15.64 -8.17
CA LYS A 261 -4.72 -16.60 -9.27
C LYS A 261 -3.26 -16.63 -9.76
N TYR A 262 -2.74 -15.49 -10.21
CA TYR A 262 -1.44 -15.26 -10.80
C TYR A 262 -0.86 -13.93 -10.29
N ILE A 263 0.39 -13.95 -9.84
CA ILE A 263 1.15 -12.75 -9.45
C ILE A 263 2.52 -12.75 -10.12
N ALA A 264 2.94 -11.60 -10.64
CA ALA A 264 4.28 -11.39 -11.16
C ALA A 264 5.01 -10.29 -10.37
N ILE A 265 6.05 -10.67 -9.62
CA ILE A 265 6.77 -9.74 -8.73
C ILE A 265 8.13 -9.37 -9.32
N PRO A 266 8.48 -8.08 -9.40
CA PRO A 266 9.83 -7.68 -9.77
C PRO A 266 10.87 -8.18 -8.76
N ALA A 267 12.02 -8.66 -9.22
CA ALA A 267 13.07 -9.14 -8.34
C ALA A 267 13.68 -8.05 -7.44
N SER A 268 13.43 -6.77 -7.75
CA SER A 268 13.80 -5.63 -6.91
C SER A 268 13.00 -5.54 -5.61
N TYR A 269 11.86 -6.25 -5.49
CA TYR A 269 10.97 -6.20 -4.33
C TYR A 269 11.50 -7.13 -3.25
N SER A 270 12.68 -6.77 -2.74
CA SER A 270 13.54 -7.69 -2.01
C SER A 270 12.95 -8.16 -0.69
N GLN A 271 12.08 -7.36 -0.06
CA GLN A 271 11.35 -7.75 1.14
C GLN A 271 10.35 -8.87 0.82
N ASP A 272 9.52 -8.70 -0.22
CA ASP A 272 8.51 -9.67 -0.62
C ASP A 272 9.15 -10.98 -1.10
N VAL A 273 10.19 -10.88 -1.94
CA VAL A 273 10.91 -12.05 -2.43
C VAL A 273 11.55 -12.82 -1.28
N ARG A 274 12.18 -12.14 -0.31
CA ARG A 274 12.74 -12.80 0.88
C ARG A 274 11.66 -13.39 1.78
N ALA A 275 10.51 -12.74 1.92
CA ALA A 275 9.39 -13.25 2.70
C ALA A 275 8.85 -14.55 2.09
N ILE A 276 8.72 -14.63 0.77
CA ILE A 276 8.33 -15.87 0.05
C ILE A 276 9.38 -16.97 0.27
N ILE A 277 10.67 -16.64 0.13
CA ILE A 277 11.75 -17.61 0.38
C ILE A 277 11.66 -18.13 1.81
N GLY A 278 11.53 -17.23 2.80
CA GLY A 278 11.41 -17.54 4.22
C GLY A 278 10.21 -18.42 4.55
N ALA A 279 9.02 -18.05 4.06
CA ALA A 279 7.78 -18.82 4.23
C ALA A 279 7.84 -20.20 3.57
N SER A 280 8.71 -20.37 2.59
CA SER A 280 8.89 -21.62 1.83
C SER A 280 10.08 -22.46 2.30
N VAL A 281 10.76 -22.05 3.37
CA VAL A 281 11.87 -22.83 3.97
C VAL A 281 11.32 -24.14 4.53
N GLY A 282 11.98 -25.25 4.23
CA GLY A 282 11.62 -26.57 4.75
C GLY A 282 10.44 -27.25 4.04
N LEU A 283 9.82 -26.62 3.04
CA LEU A 283 8.81 -27.29 2.21
C LEU A 283 9.45 -28.41 1.38
N PRO A 284 8.80 -29.60 1.31
CA PRO A 284 9.34 -30.72 0.55
C PRO A 284 9.32 -30.43 -0.95
N HIS A 285 10.28 -31.02 -1.65
CA HIS A 285 10.20 -31.15 -3.10
C HIS A 285 9.08 -32.15 -3.43
N LEU A 286 8.16 -31.73 -4.30
CA LEU A 286 7.06 -32.55 -4.78
C LEU A 286 7.30 -32.82 -6.26
N ASP A 287 7.03 -34.05 -6.69
CA ASP A 287 6.90 -34.36 -8.10
C ASP A 287 5.62 -33.71 -8.67
N LYS A 288 5.46 -33.77 -9.98
CA LYS A 288 4.34 -33.12 -10.66
C LYS A 288 2.98 -33.63 -10.16
N GLU A 289 2.86 -34.93 -9.95
CA GLU A 289 1.60 -35.55 -9.53
C GLU A 289 1.23 -35.17 -8.09
N ALA A 290 2.16 -35.27 -7.13
CA ALA A 290 1.91 -34.86 -5.75
C ALA A 290 1.70 -33.35 -5.63
N LEU A 291 2.38 -32.54 -6.45
CA LEU A 291 2.16 -31.10 -6.51
C LEU A 291 0.73 -30.79 -6.95
N LEU A 292 0.27 -31.40 -8.04
CA LEU A 292 -1.09 -31.19 -8.55
C LEU A 292 -2.16 -31.71 -7.58
N ALA A 293 -1.93 -32.83 -6.92
CA ALA A 293 -2.83 -33.35 -5.88
C ALA A 293 -2.92 -32.41 -4.67
N LYS A 294 -1.77 -31.88 -4.21
CA LYS A 294 -1.73 -30.87 -3.15
C LYS A 294 -2.44 -29.59 -3.58
N TRP A 295 -2.22 -29.15 -4.82
CA TRP A 295 -2.89 -27.99 -5.39
C TRP A 295 -4.40 -28.16 -5.41
N GLU A 296 -4.88 -29.32 -5.88
CA GLU A 296 -6.30 -29.68 -5.87
C GLU A 296 -6.92 -29.54 -4.49
N SER A 297 -6.23 -30.08 -3.47
CA SER A 297 -6.71 -29.95 -2.09
C SER A 297 -6.73 -28.50 -1.60
N ALA A 298 -5.76 -27.68 -2.01
CA ALA A 298 -5.65 -26.28 -1.60
C ALA A 298 -6.73 -25.38 -2.24
N ILE A 299 -7.15 -25.68 -3.46
CA ILE A 299 -8.14 -24.87 -4.19
C ILE A 299 -9.59 -25.23 -3.88
N LYS A 300 -9.86 -26.36 -3.19
CA LYS A 300 -11.23 -26.83 -2.88
C LYS A 300 -12.11 -25.75 -2.25
N GLU A 301 -11.57 -24.99 -1.30
CA GLU A 301 -12.30 -23.92 -0.61
C GLU A 301 -12.46 -22.64 -1.44
N ASN A 302 -11.67 -22.48 -2.51
CA ASN A 302 -11.59 -21.26 -3.32
C ASN A 302 -12.17 -21.41 -4.74
N ILE A 303 -12.61 -22.61 -5.13
CA ILE A 303 -13.31 -22.87 -6.41
C ILE A 303 -14.81 -22.53 -6.33
N VAL A 304 -15.36 -22.41 -5.13
CA VAL A 304 -16.78 -22.14 -4.88
C VAL A 304 -17.25 -20.89 -5.64
N ASP A 305 -18.49 -20.91 -6.14
CA ASP A 305 -19.06 -19.76 -6.85
C ASP A 305 -19.34 -18.59 -5.93
N ARG A 306 -19.64 -18.86 -4.65
CA ARG A 306 -19.94 -17.85 -3.64
C ARG A 306 -19.18 -18.13 -2.35
N LYS A 307 -18.60 -17.09 -1.74
CA LYS A 307 -17.87 -17.17 -0.46
C LYS A 307 -18.30 -16.05 0.49
N LEU A 308 -18.24 -16.30 1.80
CA LEU A 308 -18.54 -15.29 2.80
C LEU A 308 -17.47 -14.20 2.69
N ARG A 309 -17.92 -12.95 2.62
CA ARG A 309 -17.08 -11.77 2.54
C ARG A 309 -17.58 -10.74 3.53
N HIS A 310 -16.67 -9.87 3.95
CA HIS A 310 -16.98 -8.76 4.82
C HIS A 310 -16.83 -7.46 4.06
N ILE A 311 -17.85 -6.60 4.12
CA ILE A 311 -17.87 -5.30 3.46
C ILE A 311 -18.30 -4.26 4.47
N ILE A 312 -17.56 -3.16 4.56
CA ILE A 312 -17.96 -2.01 5.35
C ILE A 312 -18.79 -1.07 4.49
N THR A 313 -20.01 -0.80 4.91
CA THR A 313 -20.99 0.05 4.22
C THR A 313 -21.42 1.21 5.12
N GLY A 314 -22.26 2.11 4.58
CA GLY A 314 -22.66 3.33 5.27
C GLY A 314 -21.62 4.42 5.12
N ASN A 315 -21.12 4.98 6.23
CA ASN A 315 -20.10 6.03 6.20
C ASN A 315 -18.69 5.49 5.91
N VAL A 316 -18.42 5.24 4.64
CA VAL A 316 -17.15 4.68 4.16
C VAL A 316 -15.95 5.58 4.51
N LEU A 317 -16.12 6.91 4.50
CA LEU A 317 -15.02 7.84 4.82
C LEU A 317 -14.56 7.71 6.28
N GLN A 318 -15.53 7.58 7.19
CA GLN A 318 -15.23 7.39 8.61
C GLN A 318 -14.55 6.03 8.85
N ALA A 319 -14.98 4.98 8.15
CA ALA A 319 -14.41 3.65 8.27
C ALA A 319 -13.00 3.51 7.67
N PHE A 320 -12.67 4.25 6.61
CA PHE A 320 -11.41 4.09 5.87
C PHE A 320 -10.15 4.36 6.72
N GLY A 321 -10.26 5.21 7.74
CA GLY A 321 -9.18 5.45 8.69
C GLY A 321 -8.90 4.26 9.61
N ALA A 322 -9.95 3.54 10.01
CA ALA A 322 -9.89 2.45 10.99
C ALA A 322 -9.75 1.06 10.35
N TYR A 323 -10.26 0.88 9.14
CA TYR A 323 -10.28 -0.39 8.42
C TYR A 323 -9.53 -0.29 7.10
N LYS A 324 -8.60 -1.22 6.90
CA LYS A 324 -7.82 -1.32 5.67
C LYS A 324 -8.46 -2.36 4.75
N GLY A 325 -8.89 -1.92 3.58
CA GLY A 325 -9.50 -2.77 2.56
C GLY A 325 -9.70 -1.99 1.27
N LYS A 326 -10.29 -2.65 0.27
CA LYS A 326 -10.42 -2.10 -1.08
C LYS A 326 -11.73 -1.36 -1.25
N LEU A 327 -11.69 -0.13 -1.78
CA LEU A 327 -12.89 0.63 -2.09
C LEU A 327 -13.56 0.08 -3.35
N VAL A 328 -14.80 -0.39 -3.23
CA VAL A 328 -15.52 -1.06 -4.32
C VAL A 328 -16.94 -0.52 -4.48
N SER A 329 -17.42 -0.55 -5.72
CA SER A 329 -18.83 -0.42 -6.07
C SER A 329 -19.32 -1.81 -6.50
N TYR A 330 -20.28 -2.38 -5.80
CA TYR A 330 -20.68 -3.77 -5.99
C TYR A 330 -22.18 -3.95 -6.21
N THR A 331 -22.54 -5.01 -6.93
CA THR A 331 -23.94 -5.40 -7.19
C THR A 331 -24.53 -6.20 -6.04
N THR A 332 -25.81 -6.01 -5.76
CA THR A 332 -26.61 -6.86 -4.85
C THR A 332 -27.41 -7.88 -5.65
N ILE A 333 -27.83 -8.97 -5.01
CA ILE A 333 -28.66 -9.99 -5.67
C ILE A 333 -29.97 -9.44 -6.25
N ASP A 334 -30.49 -8.36 -5.64
CA ASP A 334 -31.70 -7.64 -6.10
C ASP A 334 -31.46 -6.68 -7.29
N GLY A 335 -30.24 -6.67 -7.87
CA GLY A 335 -29.88 -5.81 -9.00
C GLY A 335 -29.49 -4.37 -8.62
N GLY A 336 -29.38 -4.06 -7.32
CA GLY A 336 -28.93 -2.76 -6.83
C GLY A 336 -27.41 -2.61 -6.89
N ILE A 337 -26.92 -1.36 -6.86
CA ILE A 337 -25.49 -1.05 -6.73
C ILE A 337 -25.25 -0.36 -5.38
N LYS A 338 -24.29 -0.89 -4.62
CA LYS A 338 -23.84 -0.34 -3.32
C LYS A 338 -22.35 -0.02 -3.39
N LYS A 339 -21.89 0.87 -2.50
CA LYS A 339 -20.47 1.19 -2.32
C LYS A 339 -20.03 0.75 -0.93
N GLY A 340 -18.78 0.33 -0.80
CA GLY A 340 -18.22 -0.09 0.47
C GLY A 340 -16.73 -0.39 0.43
N ILE A 341 -16.16 -0.68 1.59
CA ILE A 341 -14.78 -1.17 1.73
C ILE A 341 -14.84 -2.69 1.81
N LEU A 342 -14.41 -3.38 0.75
CA LEU A 342 -14.29 -4.82 0.73
C LEU A 342 -13.07 -5.24 1.55
N MET A 343 -13.30 -6.04 2.58
CA MET A 343 -12.24 -6.63 3.39
C MET A 343 -11.50 -7.71 2.59
N PRO A 344 -10.23 -7.97 2.90
CA PRO A 344 -9.42 -9.04 2.31
C PRO A 344 -10.07 -10.42 2.36
N GLU A 345 -9.60 -11.34 1.52
CA GLU A 345 -10.21 -12.67 1.42
C GLU A 345 -10.12 -13.50 2.69
N TYR A 346 -9.02 -13.37 3.41
CA TYR A 346 -8.75 -14.09 4.64
C TYR A 346 -8.98 -13.23 5.89
N TRP A 347 -9.72 -12.13 5.75
CA TRP A 347 -10.02 -11.30 6.90
C TRP A 347 -11.10 -11.97 7.75
N GLU A 348 -10.77 -12.28 8.99
CA GLU A 348 -11.72 -12.75 9.99
C GLU A 348 -12.02 -11.65 11.03
N PRO A 349 -13.29 -11.53 11.50
CA PRO A 349 -13.64 -10.65 12.61
C PRO A 349 -13.17 -11.24 13.96
N GLY A 350 -11.85 -11.37 14.12
CA GLY A 350 -11.23 -12.36 15.00
C GLY A 350 -10.64 -11.88 16.33
N ASN A 351 -10.68 -10.59 16.69
CA ASN A 351 -10.11 -10.12 17.96
C ASN A 351 -11.10 -9.31 18.81
N ALA A 352 -11.03 -9.42 20.13
CA ALA A 352 -11.87 -8.69 21.10
C ALA A 352 -11.80 -7.15 20.97
N VAL A 353 -10.81 -6.63 20.23
CA VAL A 353 -10.67 -5.22 19.85
C VAL A 353 -11.53 -4.85 18.64
N GLN A 354 -11.78 -5.80 17.72
CA GLN A 354 -12.55 -5.60 16.48
C GLN A 354 -14.05 -5.89 16.62
N GLN A 355 -14.45 -6.59 17.69
CA GLN A 355 -15.87 -6.68 18.10
C GLN A 355 -16.35 -5.41 18.82
N LYS A 356 -15.45 -4.49 19.14
CA LYS A 356 -15.86 -3.22 19.73
C LYS A 356 -16.60 -2.38 18.70
N THR A 357 -17.50 -1.56 19.22
CA THR A 357 -18.20 -0.55 18.44
C THR A 357 -17.70 0.80 18.92
N VAL A 358 -17.16 1.60 18.00
CA VAL A 358 -16.74 2.97 18.30
C VAL A 358 -17.98 3.85 18.33
N VAL A 359 -18.19 4.56 19.42
CA VAL A 359 -19.38 5.38 19.65
C VAL A 359 -18.98 6.79 20.08
N PRO A 360 -19.63 7.85 19.58
CA PRO A 360 -19.46 9.20 20.10
C PRO A 360 -19.73 9.23 21.62
N ILE A 361 -18.89 9.90 22.40
CA ILE A 361 -18.99 9.84 23.87
C ILE A 361 -20.36 10.33 24.37
N SER A 362 -20.98 11.29 23.68
CA SER A 362 -22.32 11.79 23.99
C SER A 362 -23.41 10.72 23.92
N ARG A 363 -23.26 9.72 23.05
CA ARG A 363 -24.21 8.60 22.90
C ARG A 363 -23.99 7.49 23.90
N ALA A 364 -22.91 7.54 24.67
CA ALA A 364 -22.53 6.50 25.60
C ALA A 364 -22.87 6.81 27.06
N MET A 365 -23.64 7.88 27.31
CA MET A 365 -23.89 8.36 28.66
C MET A 365 -24.42 7.26 29.58
N LYS A 366 -25.40 6.49 29.11
CA LYS A 366 -25.95 5.36 29.87
C LYS A 366 -24.91 4.31 30.26
N VAL A 367 -23.93 4.06 29.40
CA VAL A 367 -22.80 3.18 29.72
C VAL A 367 -21.97 3.78 30.84
N ILE A 368 -21.60 5.06 30.73
CA ILE A 368 -20.80 5.79 31.72
C ILE A 368 -21.47 5.83 33.11
N ARG A 369 -22.81 6.02 33.15
CA ARG A 369 -23.61 5.93 34.38
C ARG A 369 -23.67 4.52 34.96
N SER A 370 -23.76 3.51 34.09
CA SER A 370 -23.85 2.10 34.51
C SER A 370 -22.52 1.46 34.95
N MET A 371 -21.40 2.19 34.89
CA MET A 371 -20.10 1.68 35.28
C MET A 371 -20.05 1.32 36.76
N THR A 372 -19.53 0.14 37.09
CA THR A 372 -19.27 -0.26 38.48
C THR A 372 -18.05 0.47 39.03
N SER A 373 -18.01 0.68 40.36
CA SER A 373 -16.86 1.26 41.04
C SER A 373 -15.56 0.54 40.67
N GLY A 374 -14.54 1.29 40.26
CA GLY A 374 -13.26 0.75 39.79
C GLY A 374 -13.20 0.45 38.29
N SER A 375 -14.33 0.50 37.57
CA SER A 375 -14.33 0.42 36.11
C SER A 375 -13.86 1.73 35.49
N SER A 376 -13.26 1.63 34.29
CA SER A 376 -12.83 2.79 33.51
C SER A 376 -13.25 2.69 32.06
N ILE A 377 -13.35 3.85 31.42
CA ILE A 377 -13.51 3.97 29.98
C ILE A 377 -12.53 5.00 29.45
N THR A 378 -11.88 4.68 28.34
CA THR A 378 -10.85 5.53 27.73
C THR A 378 -11.30 5.98 26.36
N THR A 379 -11.18 7.27 26.10
CA THR A 379 -11.50 7.89 24.80
C THR A 379 -10.33 7.76 23.83
N ASN A 380 -10.57 8.00 22.54
CA ASN A 380 -9.52 8.06 21.52
C ASN A 380 -8.42 9.09 21.81
N ASN A 381 -8.74 10.18 22.51
CA ASN A 381 -7.79 11.20 22.94
C ASN A 381 -7.07 10.87 24.26
N LEU A 382 -7.10 9.59 24.68
CA LEU A 382 -6.42 9.07 25.88
C LEU A 382 -6.94 9.67 27.19
N ILE A 383 -8.14 10.23 27.20
CA ILE A 383 -8.84 10.68 28.41
C ILE A 383 -9.51 9.46 29.02
N SER A 384 -9.20 9.16 30.28
CA SER A 384 -9.77 8.01 30.99
C SER A 384 -10.71 8.48 32.08
N ILE A 385 -11.96 8.03 32.03
CA ILE A 385 -13.00 8.30 33.04
C ILE A 385 -13.14 7.05 33.90
N PHE A 386 -12.86 7.17 35.19
CA PHE A 386 -12.97 6.10 36.19
C PHE A 386 -14.17 6.37 37.11
N LYS A 387 -15.04 5.39 37.32
CA LYS A 387 -16.07 5.50 38.37
C LYS A 387 -15.41 5.21 39.72
N GLN A 388 -15.45 6.17 40.65
CA GLN A 388 -15.01 5.97 42.02
C GLN A 388 -16.18 5.51 42.91
N SER A 389 -15.87 4.97 44.09
CA SER A 389 -16.89 4.54 45.05
C SER A 389 -17.76 5.72 45.48
N GLY A 390 -19.07 5.68 45.15
CA GLY A 390 -20.02 6.74 45.46
C GLY A 390 -20.52 7.48 44.21
N VAL A 391 -20.65 8.80 44.32
CA VAL A 391 -21.28 9.72 43.34
C VAL A 391 -20.22 10.52 42.56
N THR A 392 -18.98 10.02 42.48
CA THR A 392 -17.86 10.75 41.87
C THR A 392 -17.17 9.96 40.76
N TYR A 393 -16.64 10.71 39.80
CA TYR A 393 -15.84 10.23 38.70
C TYR A 393 -14.44 10.82 38.79
N LYS A 394 -13.43 10.04 38.41
CA LYS A 394 -12.05 10.51 38.29
C LYS A 394 -11.64 10.54 36.82
N ILE A 395 -11.19 11.71 36.36
CA ILE A 395 -10.62 11.89 35.03
C ILE A 395 -9.11 11.75 35.11
N LEU A 396 -8.53 10.99 34.18
CA LEU A 396 -7.10 10.83 34.00
C LEU A 396 -6.70 11.26 32.58
N VAL A 397 -5.71 12.13 32.47
CA VAL A 397 -5.13 12.57 31.20
C VAL A 397 -3.60 12.57 31.30
N SER A 398 -2.88 12.52 30.18
CA SER A 398 -1.42 12.67 30.20
C SER A 398 -1.00 14.03 30.75
N SER A 399 0.03 14.06 31.61
CA SER A 399 0.64 15.31 32.09
C SER A 399 1.52 16.01 31.05
N ALA A 400 1.77 15.37 29.90
CA ALA A 400 2.50 15.99 28.80
C ALA A 400 1.59 17.03 28.12
N ARG A 401 2.05 18.28 28.07
CA ARG A 401 1.29 19.39 27.45
C ARG A 401 0.90 19.10 26.00
N SER A 402 1.76 18.44 25.24
CA SER A 402 1.49 18.06 23.83
C SER A 402 0.41 17.00 23.65
N ARG A 403 0.04 16.26 24.70
CA ARG A 403 -0.96 15.17 24.62
C ARG A 403 -2.19 15.38 25.49
N GLY A 404 -2.08 16.15 26.57
CA GLY A 404 -3.18 16.39 27.51
C GLY A 404 -3.41 17.85 27.86
N GLY A 405 -2.54 18.76 27.39
CA GLY A 405 -2.60 20.20 27.71
C GLY A 405 -3.92 20.83 27.33
N ASP A 406 -4.46 20.44 26.18
CA ASP A 406 -5.72 20.97 25.69
C ASP A 406 -6.92 20.59 26.57
N VAL A 407 -6.80 19.54 27.40
CA VAL A 407 -7.87 19.08 28.28
C VAL A 407 -7.74 19.69 29.67
N TYR A 408 -6.56 19.62 30.30
CA TYR A 408 -6.39 20.11 31.69
C TYR A 408 -6.21 21.63 31.80
N LEU A 409 -6.04 22.34 30.67
CA LEU A 409 -6.03 23.81 30.62
C LEU A 409 -7.32 24.40 30.03
N ASP A 410 -8.27 23.56 29.60
CA ASP A 410 -9.51 24.07 29.01
C ASP A 410 -10.38 24.75 30.07
N PRO A 411 -10.81 26.00 29.84
CA PRO A 411 -11.58 26.75 30.83
C PRO A 411 -12.93 26.08 31.13
N ASP A 412 -13.60 25.49 30.13
CA ASP A 412 -14.93 24.91 30.32
C ASP A 412 -14.82 23.60 31.10
N ILE A 413 -13.80 22.77 30.84
CA ILE A 413 -13.54 21.56 31.64
C ILE A 413 -13.19 21.93 33.09
N LEU A 414 -12.38 22.98 33.30
CA LEU A 414 -12.02 23.43 34.64
C LEU A 414 -13.23 23.94 35.43
N GLU A 415 -14.28 24.45 34.79
CA GLU A 415 -15.50 24.84 35.51
C GLU A 415 -16.31 23.65 36.04
N VAL A 416 -16.21 22.50 35.37
CA VAL A 416 -16.95 21.28 35.67
C VAL A 416 -16.24 20.40 36.70
N VAL A 417 -14.91 20.54 36.78
CA VAL A 417 -14.02 19.77 37.67
C VAL A 417 -13.98 20.35 39.09
N ASP A 418 -13.91 19.48 40.09
CA ASP A 418 -13.77 19.85 41.49
C ASP A 418 -12.54 20.75 41.73
N ARG A 419 -12.74 21.80 42.52
CA ARG A 419 -11.71 22.82 42.83
C ARG A 419 -11.15 23.53 41.59
N LYS A 420 -11.79 23.38 40.43
CA LYS A 420 -11.38 23.94 39.15
C LYS A 420 -9.92 23.70 38.81
N ASN A 421 -9.42 22.50 39.14
CA ASN A 421 -8.00 22.20 38.98
C ASN A 421 -7.75 20.71 38.70
N PHE A 422 -6.68 20.44 37.94
CA PHE A 422 -6.12 19.11 37.78
C PHE A 422 -4.87 18.95 38.65
N GLU A 423 -4.83 17.90 39.45
CA GLU A 423 -3.67 17.56 40.28
C GLU A 423 -2.74 16.62 39.50
N LYS A 424 -1.45 16.95 39.47
CA LYS A 424 -0.45 16.10 38.83
C LYS A 424 -0.12 14.91 39.73
N VAL A 425 -0.36 13.70 39.24
CA VAL A 425 0.00 12.44 39.88
C VAL A 425 0.92 11.67 38.94
N SER A 426 2.23 11.67 39.24
CA SER A 426 3.26 11.05 38.42
C SER A 426 3.27 11.60 36.97
N ASP A 427 3.01 10.74 35.98
CA ASP A 427 2.95 11.06 34.55
C ASP A 427 1.55 11.49 34.09
N LYS A 428 0.55 11.56 34.99
CA LYS A 428 -0.84 11.90 34.69
C LYS A 428 -1.28 13.20 35.38
N MET A 429 -2.25 13.86 34.77
CA MET A 429 -3.07 14.91 35.39
C MET A 429 -4.40 14.27 35.76
N THR A 430 -4.85 14.52 36.99
CA THR A 430 -6.04 13.89 37.55
C THR A 430 -7.00 14.92 38.13
N ALA A 431 -8.29 14.71 37.90
CA ALA A 431 -9.36 15.57 38.36
C ALA A 431 -10.53 14.72 38.85
N THR A 432 -11.31 15.25 39.79
CA THR A 432 -12.55 14.63 40.28
C THR A 432 -13.74 15.43 39.74
N VAL A 433 -14.80 14.72 39.36
CA VAL A 433 -16.06 15.31 38.86
C VAL A 433 -17.22 14.66 39.59
N HIS A 434 -18.16 15.49 40.07
CA HIS A 434 -19.40 15.02 40.65
C HIS A 434 -20.35 14.45 39.59
N GLU A 435 -21.18 13.46 39.94
CA GLU A 435 -22.09 12.80 38.99
C GLU A 435 -23.10 13.75 38.33
N ASP A 436 -23.49 14.84 39.00
CA ASP A 436 -24.41 15.85 38.42
C ASP A 436 -23.77 16.63 37.27
N ASN A 437 -22.44 16.67 37.24
CA ASN A 437 -21.63 17.41 36.27
C ASN A 437 -21.09 16.52 35.14
N ILE A 438 -21.35 15.21 35.18
CA ILE A 438 -20.78 14.27 34.21
C ILE A 438 -21.35 14.47 32.80
N ASP A 439 -22.63 14.84 32.67
CA ASP A 439 -23.26 15.09 31.38
C ASP A 439 -22.62 16.28 30.69
N LEU A 440 -22.42 17.37 31.44
CA LEU A 440 -21.79 18.59 30.93
C LEU A 440 -20.34 18.33 30.51
N LEU A 441 -19.60 17.53 31.29
CA LEU A 441 -18.26 17.09 30.89
C LEU A 441 -18.29 16.32 29.56
N VAL A 442 -19.20 15.34 29.44
CA VAL A 442 -19.32 14.49 28.24
C VAL A 442 -19.71 15.32 27.02
N GLU A 443 -20.58 16.33 27.18
CA GLU A 443 -20.92 17.29 26.13
C GLU A 443 -19.69 18.11 25.69
N ILE A 444 -18.92 18.66 26.63
CA ILE A 444 -17.69 19.41 26.31
C ILE A 444 -16.68 18.52 25.58
N LEU A 445 -16.49 17.28 26.04
CA LEU A 445 -15.61 16.30 25.39
C LEU A 445 -16.08 15.96 23.96
N GLN A 446 -17.39 15.89 23.74
CA GLN A 446 -17.94 15.65 22.42
C GLN A 446 -17.78 16.84 21.47
N ASP A 447 -18.10 18.05 21.93
CA ASP A 447 -18.22 19.22 21.06
C ASP A 447 -16.86 19.86 20.74
N LYS A 448 -15.97 19.94 21.73
CA LYS A 448 -14.62 20.51 21.54
C LYS A 448 -13.60 19.50 21.02
N PHE A 449 -13.61 18.28 21.56
CA PHE A 449 -12.55 17.29 21.32
C PHE A 449 -12.97 16.17 20.38
N ASN A 450 -14.26 16.10 20.02
CA ASN A 450 -14.82 15.06 19.18
C ASN A 450 -14.52 13.64 19.70
N ASP A 451 -14.59 13.47 21.01
CA ASP A 451 -14.21 12.23 21.67
C ASP A 451 -15.14 11.07 21.31
N THR A 452 -14.52 9.90 21.12
CA THR A 452 -15.18 8.63 20.87
C THR A 452 -14.66 7.57 21.84
N ILE A 453 -15.50 6.59 22.12
CA ILE A 453 -15.17 5.48 23.01
C ILE A 453 -15.39 4.14 22.29
N SER A 454 -14.66 3.11 22.69
CA SER A 454 -14.82 1.75 22.15
C SER A 454 -15.60 0.88 23.12
N LEU A 455 -16.83 0.52 22.76
CA LEU A 455 -17.72 -0.30 23.57
C LEU A 455 -17.66 -1.77 23.19
N ASN A 456 -17.66 -2.67 24.16
CA ASN A 456 -17.84 -4.10 23.90
C ASN A 456 -19.32 -4.42 23.54
N PRO A 457 -19.64 -5.63 23.02
CA PRO A 457 -21.00 -5.97 22.62
C PRO A 457 -22.06 -5.79 23.73
N SER A 458 -21.75 -6.17 24.97
CA SER A 458 -22.68 -6.05 26.10
C SER A 458 -22.97 -4.59 26.47
N GLN A 459 -21.95 -3.72 26.43
CA GLN A 459 -22.10 -2.29 26.67
C GLN A 459 -22.88 -1.61 25.55
N TYR A 460 -22.64 -2.01 24.30
CA TYR A 460 -23.35 -1.46 23.14
C TYR A 460 -24.85 -1.78 23.19
N GLU A 461 -25.24 -2.98 23.60
CA GLU A 461 -26.67 -3.35 23.72
C GLU A 461 -27.45 -2.45 24.70
N LEU A 462 -26.80 -1.85 25.69
CA LEU A 462 -27.45 -0.91 26.63
C LEU A 462 -27.95 0.37 25.96
N ILE A 463 -27.23 0.84 24.92
CA ILE A 463 -27.48 2.11 24.23
C ILE A 463 -28.09 1.93 22.84
N LYS A 464 -28.05 0.73 22.28
CA LYS A 464 -28.52 0.42 20.91
C LYS A 464 -29.95 0.91 20.60
N ARG A 465 -30.82 0.96 21.60
CA ARG A 465 -32.22 1.42 21.46
C ARG A 465 -32.37 2.94 21.41
N GLU A 466 -31.39 3.67 21.94
CA GLU A 466 -31.39 5.14 22.06
C GLU A 466 -30.65 5.81 20.88
N ILE A 467 -29.91 5.04 20.10
CA ILE A 467 -29.30 5.51 18.85
C ILE A 467 -30.42 5.67 17.82
N PRO A 468 -30.71 6.90 17.34
CA PRO A 468 -31.78 7.13 16.38
C PRO A 468 -31.49 6.37 15.09
N LYS A 469 -32.38 5.43 14.74
CA LYS A 469 -32.34 4.76 13.44
C LYS A 469 -32.84 5.75 12.39
N LYS A 470 -32.09 5.92 11.30
CA LYS A 470 -32.52 6.71 10.15
C LYS A 470 -33.89 6.24 9.66
N GLU A 471 -34.84 7.16 9.56
CA GLU A 471 -36.04 6.94 8.74
C GLU A 471 -35.58 6.73 7.30
N VAL A 472 -35.97 5.60 6.71
CA VAL A 472 -35.63 5.26 5.32
C VAL A 472 -36.29 6.28 4.41
N LYS A 473 -35.58 7.36 4.06
CA LYS A 473 -35.96 8.15 2.90
C LYS A 473 -35.70 7.29 1.67
N ALA A 474 -36.74 7.09 0.87
CA ALA A 474 -36.60 6.55 -0.47
C ALA A 474 -35.48 7.34 -1.15
N LYS A 475 -34.39 6.66 -1.53
CA LYS A 475 -33.34 7.28 -2.32
C LYS A 475 -34.03 7.91 -3.54
N PRO A 476 -33.71 9.15 -3.94
CA PRO A 476 -34.13 9.60 -5.25
C PRO A 476 -33.62 8.55 -6.23
N THR A 477 -34.54 7.85 -6.89
CA THR A 477 -34.22 6.95 -7.98
C THR A 477 -33.43 7.80 -8.95
N MET A 478 -32.11 7.60 -9.02
CA MET A 478 -31.39 8.00 -10.21
C MET A 478 -32.05 7.17 -11.30
N VAL A 479 -32.90 7.81 -12.09
CA VAL A 479 -33.35 7.26 -13.36
C VAL A 479 -32.06 7.16 -14.15
N VAL A 480 -31.45 5.98 -14.11
CA VAL A 480 -30.48 5.60 -15.13
C VAL A 480 -31.31 5.64 -16.39
N PHE A 481 -31.13 6.69 -17.19
CA PHE A 481 -31.63 6.67 -18.55
C PHE A 481 -31.13 5.35 -19.13
N PRO A 482 -32.02 4.50 -19.68
CA PRO A 482 -31.60 3.25 -20.29
C PRO A 482 -30.44 3.57 -21.22
N LYS A 483 -29.38 2.74 -21.19
CA LYS A 483 -28.30 2.83 -22.18
C LYS A 483 -28.97 2.91 -23.54
N GLN A 484 -28.97 4.08 -24.15
CA GLN A 484 -29.47 4.25 -25.50
C GLN A 484 -28.68 3.27 -26.35
N SER A 485 -29.39 2.44 -27.11
CA SER A 485 -28.75 1.50 -28.02
C SER A 485 -27.86 2.30 -28.98
N GLN A 486 -26.78 1.69 -29.51
CA GLN A 486 -25.93 2.36 -30.51
C GLN A 486 -26.74 2.93 -31.69
N SER A 487 -27.89 2.35 -31.99
CA SER A 487 -28.83 2.83 -33.01
C SER A 487 -29.51 4.16 -32.64
N GLU A 488 -29.89 4.33 -31.37
CA GLU A 488 -30.56 5.56 -30.91
C GLU A 488 -29.58 6.73 -30.81
N VAL A 489 -28.33 6.46 -30.41
CA VAL A 489 -27.26 7.47 -30.38
C VAL A 489 -26.97 7.96 -31.81
N ALA A 490 -26.87 7.04 -32.78
CA ALA A 490 -26.64 7.41 -34.18
C ALA A 490 -27.79 8.23 -34.80
N GLN A 491 -29.04 7.98 -34.40
CA GLN A 491 -30.19 8.78 -34.84
C GLN A 491 -30.15 10.20 -34.26
N LEU A 492 -29.82 10.34 -32.98
CA LEU A 492 -29.70 11.64 -32.32
C LEU A 492 -28.54 12.48 -32.88
N GLU A 493 -27.43 11.85 -33.24
CA GLU A 493 -26.31 12.51 -33.92
C GLU A 493 -26.70 13.01 -35.32
N LEU A 494 -27.46 12.21 -36.08
CA LEU A 494 -27.98 12.61 -37.39
C LEU A 494 -28.99 13.75 -37.30
N GLU A 495 -29.87 13.74 -36.30
CA GLU A 495 -30.81 14.84 -36.05
C GLU A 495 -30.08 16.13 -35.66
N ALA A 496 -29.05 16.04 -34.80
CA ALA A 496 -28.24 17.19 -34.42
C ALA A 496 -27.51 17.80 -35.64
N LEU A 497 -26.93 16.97 -36.51
CA LEU A 497 -26.29 17.41 -37.75
C LEU A 497 -27.29 18.07 -38.72
N ALA A 498 -28.51 17.53 -38.84
CA ALA A 498 -29.54 18.13 -39.69
C ALA A 498 -29.95 19.52 -39.18
N LEU A 499 -30.06 19.68 -37.86
CA LEU A 499 -30.45 20.93 -37.21
C LEU A 499 -29.34 21.99 -37.31
N GLU A 500 -28.08 21.57 -37.19
CA GLU A 500 -26.91 22.43 -37.43
C GLU A 500 -26.87 22.92 -38.89
N LEU A 501 -27.12 22.03 -39.85
CA LEU A 501 -27.19 22.38 -41.27
C LEU A 501 -28.35 23.33 -41.56
N GLU A 502 -29.51 23.14 -40.94
CA GLU A 502 -30.67 24.01 -41.07
C GLU A 502 -30.38 25.41 -40.52
N LEU A 503 -29.70 25.50 -39.36
CA LEU A 503 -29.24 26.76 -38.79
C LEU A 503 -28.20 27.47 -39.67
N GLU A 504 -27.27 26.73 -40.28
CA GLU A 504 -26.33 27.28 -41.26
C GLU A 504 -27.04 27.81 -42.51
N LEU A 505 -28.01 27.06 -43.06
CA LEU A 505 -28.79 27.49 -44.22
C LEU A 505 -29.66 28.70 -43.93
N LEU A 506 -30.22 28.80 -42.72
CA LEU A 506 -30.96 29.99 -42.26
C LEU A 506 -30.05 31.22 -42.13
N ASN A 507 -28.80 31.04 -41.70
CA ASN A 507 -27.80 32.12 -41.67
C ASN A 507 -27.33 32.55 -43.07
N PHE A 508 -27.38 31.67 -44.07
CA PHE A 508 -27.08 32.01 -45.47
C PHE A 508 -28.27 32.68 -46.19
N ALA A 509 -29.48 32.53 -45.67
CA ALA A 509 -30.70 33.11 -46.23
C ALA A 509 -31.06 34.50 -45.63
N ALA A 510 -30.26 35.01 -44.70
CA ALA A 510 -30.42 36.30 -44.01
C ALA A 510 -29.56 37.42 -44.62
#